data_AF-A0A972S606-F1
#
_entry.id   AF-A0A972S606-F1
#
_cell.length_a   1.000
_cell.length_b   1.000
_cell.length_c   1.000
_cell.angle_alpha   90.00
_cell.angle_beta   90.00
_cell.angle_gamma   90.00
#
_symmetry.space_group_name_H-M   'P 1'
#
loop_
_entity.id
_entity.type
_entity.pdbx_description
1 polymer ?
#
loop_
_entity_poly.entity_id
_entity_poly.type
_entity_poly.pdbx_seq_one_letter_code
_entity_poly.pdbx_strand_id
1 'polypeptide(L)'
;MGLGDSLLVLTLLWVGDGRSAQLEALRINDSLLYARALAQDGDTLGAINVLARLDGCEAKRYLLVLKMAKFYLESAGEMLKDTTCFSERDVVLYRAYMLDFPRHPLADSLKALLPPLLDPQKALLINLIPGAGLAYAGRPWQGLKTFAAVAVGFAGITYSLKKRHYVDAAIWYFFWENRFLIGSFQNTLSAVWEENRRRLRPYFAEILRRLEEG
;
A
#
# COMPACT_ATOMS: atom_id res chain seq x y z
N MET A 1 30.57 8.35 -17.59
CA MET A 1 29.74 7.53 -18.49
C MET A 1 28.33 8.08 -18.39
N GLY A 2 27.90 8.79 -19.43
CA GLY A 2 26.76 9.73 -19.35
C GLY A 2 25.47 9.18 -19.95
N LEU A 3 24.35 9.63 -19.38
CA LEU A 3 23.09 10.00 -20.04
C LEU A 3 22.61 9.08 -21.18
N GLY A 4 22.67 7.77 -20.96
CA GLY A 4 22.06 6.77 -21.82
C GLY A 4 20.97 6.06 -21.05
N ASP A 5 19.90 6.77 -20.66
CA ASP A 5 18.65 6.08 -20.38
C ASP A 5 18.38 5.20 -21.61
N SER A 6 18.40 3.88 -21.44
CA SER A 6 18.09 2.99 -22.56
C SER A 6 16.68 3.34 -23.00
N LEU A 7 16.57 4.06 -24.13
CA LEU A 7 15.31 4.49 -24.71
C LEU A 7 14.34 3.30 -24.81
N LEU A 8 14.89 2.10 -25.02
CA LEU A 8 14.16 0.85 -24.99
C LEU A 8 13.56 0.54 -23.60
N VAL A 9 14.33 0.58 -22.51
CA VAL A 9 13.78 0.38 -21.15
C VAL A 9 12.71 1.40 -20.83
N LEU A 10 12.95 2.68 -21.11
CA LEU A 10 11.96 3.73 -20.88
C LEU A 10 10.70 3.51 -21.72
N THR A 11 10.85 3.09 -22.96
CA THR A 11 9.72 2.74 -23.83
C THR A 11 8.94 1.56 -23.24
N LEU A 12 9.61 0.49 -22.83
CA LEU A 12 9.00 -0.70 -22.25
C LEU A 12 8.25 -0.39 -20.95
N LEU A 13 8.85 0.43 -20.07
CA LEU A 13 8.18 0.95 -18.88
C LEU A 13 6.94 1.77 -19.29
N TRP A 14 7.05 2.65 -20.28
CA TRP A 14 5.93 3.48 -20.72
C TRP A 14 4.76 2.66 -21.31
N VAL A 15 5.02 1.63 -22.13
CA VAL A 15 3.94 0.75 -22.66
C VAL A 15 3.41 -0.28 -21.66
N GLY A 16 3.98 -0.37 -20.46
CA GLY A 16 3.46 -1.28 -19.42
C GLY A 16 4.19 -2.63 -19.35
N ASP A 17 5.16 -2.92 -20.22
CA ASP A 17 5.87 -4.21 -20.25
C ASP A 17 7.02 -4.27 -19.22
N GLY A 18 6.64 -4.46 -17.96
CA GLY A 18 7.57 -4.54 -16.83
C GLY A 18 8.58 -5.68 -16.97
N ARG A 19 8.16 -6.84 -17.48
CA ARG A 19 9.03 -8.02 -17.59
C ARG A 19 10.13 -7.83 -18.63
N SER A 20 9.81 -7.30 -19.81
CA SER A 20 10.84 -6.99 -20.81
C SER A 20 11.74 -5.84 -20.34
N ALA A 21 11.17 -4.83 -19.66
CA ALA A 21 11.94 -3.75 -19.07
C ALA A 21 12.95 -4.25 -18.01
N GLN A 22 12.58 -5.25 -17.19
CA GLN A 22 13.49 -5.87 -16.21
C GLN A 22 14.70 -6.51 -16.89
N LEU A 23 14.47 -7.30 -17.94
CA LEU A 23 15.54 -7.99 -18.67
C LEU A 23 16.50 -6.99 -19.32
N GLU A 24 15.96 -5.94 -19.93
CA GLU A 24 16.77 -4.91 -20.56
C GLU A 24 17.52 -4.06 -19.52
N ALA A 25 16.91 -3.74 -18.37
CA ALA A 25 17.56 -3.05 -17.28
C ALA A 25 18.74 -3.86 -16.68
N LEU A 26 18.59 -5.19 -16.57
CA LEU A 26 19.69 -6.09 -16.20
C LEU A 26 20.80 -6.10 -17.25
N ARG A 27 20.45 -6.11 -18.55
CA ARG A 27 21.42 -6.10 -19.66
C ARG A 27 22.31 -4.86 -19.63
N ILE A 28 21.74 -3.70 -19.30
CA ILE A 28 22.49 -2.43 -19.19
C ILE A 28 23.07 -2.19 -17.80
N ASN A 29 22.84 -3.11 -16.85
CA ASN A 29 23.30 -3.03 -15.46
C ASN A 29 22.82 -1.76 -14.72
N ASP A 30 21.58 -1.35 -14.95
CA ASP A 30 20.95 -0.21 -14.28
C ASP A 30 19.96 -0.67 -13.21
N SER A 31 20.41 -0.62 -11.96
CA SER A 31 19.63 -1.06 -10.80
C SER A 31 18.41 -0.19 -10.51
N LEU A 32 18.42 1.10 -10.87
CA LEU A 32 17.28 1.99 -10.63
C LEU A 32 16.16 1.67 -11.62
N LEU A 33 16.50 1.52 -12.91
CA LEU A 33 15.55 1.11 -13.94
C LEU A 33 15.03 -0.31 -13.69
N TYR A 34 15.88 -1.21 -13.19
CA TYR A 34 15.48 -2.55 -12.80
C TYR A 34 14.42 -2.51 -11.67
N ALA A 35 14.64 -1.69 -10.64
CA ALA A 35 13.66 -1.52 -9.57
C ALA A 35 12.33 -0.92 -10.06
N ARG A 36 12.35 0.03 -11.00
CA ARG A 36 11.13 0.57 -11.62
C ARG A 36 10.35 -0.52 -12.36
N ALA A 37 11.06 -1.36 -13.10
CA ALA A 37 10.47 -2.45 -13.86
C ALA A 37 9.89 -3.55 -12.94
N LEU A 38 10.53 -3.85 -11.81
CA LEU A 38 9.98 -4.74 -10.77
C LEU A 38 8.69 -4.18 -10.18
N ALA A 39 8.69 -2.90 -9.79
CA ALA A 39 7.50 -2.27 -9.21
C ALA A 39 6.31 -2.26 -10.18
N GLN A 40 6.58 -2.02 -11.47
CA GLN A 40 5.57 -2.01 -12.52
C GLN A 40 4.97 -3.40 -12.81
N ASP A 41 5.78 -4.46 -12.72
CA ASP A 41 5.35 -5.85 -12.84
C ASP A 41 4.62 -6.36 -11.58
N GLY A 42 4.53 -5.52 -10.53
CA GLY A 42 3.84 -5.82 -9.28
C GLY A 42 4.74 -6.34 -8.16
N ASP A 43 6.02 -6.60 -8.43
CA ASP A 43 7.01 -6.97 -7.41
C ASP A 43 7.57 -5.74 -6.69
N THR A 44 6.72 -5.10 -5.89
CA THR A 44 7.11 -3.91 -5.13
C THR A 44 8.12 -4.22 -4.01
N LEU A 45 8.11 -5.44 -3.46
CA LEU A 45 9.05 -5.83 -2.40
C LEU A 45 10.46 -6.03 -2.97
N GLY A 46 10.57 -6.69 -4.12
CA GLY A 46 11.81 -6.78 -4.88
C GLY A 46 12.35 -5.39 -5.22
N ALA A 47 11.50 -4.50 -5.72
CA ALA A 47 11.87 -3.11 -6.01
C ALA A 47 12.41 -2.37 -4.78
N ILE A 48 11.73 -2.47 -3.62
CA ILE A 48 12.16 -1.87 -2.35
C ILE A 48 13.54 -2.41 -1.93
N ASN A 49 13.75 -3.72 -2.03
CA ASN A 49 15.01 -4.36 -1.63
C ASN A 49 16.20 -3.92 -2.50
N VAL A 50 15.99 -3.75 -3.81
CA VAL A 50 17.01 -3.23 -4.72
C VAL A 50 17.32 -1.77 -4.37
N LEU A 51 16.29 -0.91 -4.26
CA LEU A 51 16.47 0.51 -4.00
C LEU A 51 17.10 0.81 -2.63
N ALA A 52 16.82 -0.01 -1.62
CA ALA A 52 17.39 0.15 -0.28
C ALA A 52 18.92 0.00 -0.24
N ARG A 53 19.53 -0.57 -1.29
CA ARG A 53 20.99 -0.76 -1.42
C ARG A 53 21.64 0.26 -2.34
N LEU A 54 20.87 1.12 -2.99
CA LEU A 54 21.38 2.11 -3.92
C LEU A 54 21.61 3.43 -3.20
N ASP A 55 22.78 4.02 -3.45
CA ASP A 55 23.08 5.38 -3.07
C ASP A 55 22.65 6.34 -4.18
N GLY A 56 22.04 7.46 -3.77
CA GLY A 56 21.58 8.50 -4.69
C GLY A 56 20.17 9.00 -4.36
N CYS A 57 19.98 10.31 -4.50
CA CYS A 57 18.72 10.93 -4.12
C CYS A 57 17.54 10.47 -4.98
N GLU A 58 17.77 10.12 -6.25
CA GLU A 58 16.71 9.59 -7.12
C GLU A 58 16.19 8.22 -6.63
N ALA A 59 17.10 7.30 -6.28
CA ALA A 59 16.73 6.00 -5.72
C ALA A 59 16.04 6.14 -4.37
N LYS A 60 16.56 7.00 -3.48
CA LYS A 60 15.95 7.29 -2.17
C LYS A 60 14.53 7.89 -2.30
N ARG A 61 14.32 8.81 -3.25
CA ARG A 61 12.98 9.39 -3.51
C ARG A 61 12.02 8.34 -4.05
N TYR A 62 12.47 7.50 -4.98
CA TYR A 62 11.61 6.43 -5.48
C TYR A 62 11.28 5.40 -4.41
N LEU A 63 12.26 5.05 -3.56
CA LEU A 63 12.05 4.19 -2.39
C LEU A 63 11.04 4.80 -1.42
N LEU A 64 11.10 6.11 -1.15
CA LEU A 64 10.12 6.80 -0.30
C LEU A 64 8.69 6.64 -0.86
N VAL A 65 8.50 6.86 -2.17
CA VAL A 65 7.21 6.68 -2.83
C VAL A 65 6.70 5.25 -2.70
N LEU A 66 7.54 4.24 -2.96
CA LEU A 66 7.15 2.84 -2.82
C LEU A 66 6.82 2.46 -1.37
N LYS A 67 7.59 2.95 -0.39
CA LYS A 67 7.31 2.74 1.03
C LYS A 67 6.01 3.39 1.47
N MET A 68 5.73 4.62 1.03
CA MET A 68 4.45 5.29 1.29
C MET A 68 3.28 4.55 0.63
N ALA A 69 3.45 4.05 -0.60
CA ALA A 69 2.44 3.26 -1.30
C ALA A 69 2.12 1.92 -0.60
N LYS A 70 3.12 1.32 0.07
CA LYS A 70 3.01 0.08 0.86
C LYS A 70 2.81 0.29 2.36
N PHE A 71 2.61 1.54 2.80
CA PHE A 71 2.37 1.89 4.21
C PHE A 71 3.50 1.49 5.17
N TYR A 72 4.76 1.50 4.71
CA TYR A 72 5.93 1.43 5.59
C TYR A 72 6.24 2.81 6.18
N LEU A 73 5.28 3.35 6.93
CA LEU A 73 5.23 4.77 7.31
C LEU A 73 6.38 5.17 8.23
N GLU A 74 6.67 4.40 9.27
CA GLU A 74 7.80 4.68 10.18
C GLU A 74 9.12 4.72 9.42
N SER A 75 9.37 3.70 8.58
CA SER A 75 10.56 3.63 7.76
C SER A 75 10.65 4.75 6.71
N ALA A 76 9.51 5.22 6.18
CA ALA A 76 9.43 6.36 5.28
C ALA A 76 9.72 7.69 6.01
N GLY A 77 9.19 7.86 7.22
CA GLY A 77 9.44 9.01 8.09
C GLY A 77 10.90 9.16 8.48
N GLU A 78 11.58 8.04 8.80
CA GLU A 78 13.02 8.04 9.10
C GLU A 78 13.86 8.51 7.90
N MET A 79 13.49 8.13 6.68
CA MET A 79 14.21 8.56 5.47
C MET A 79 14.18 10.07 5.28
N LEU A 80 13.09 10.72 5.68
CA LEU A 80 12.91 12.17 5.54
C LEU A 80 13.77 13.01 6.48
N LYS A 81 14.50 12.37 7.42
CA LYS A 81 15.52 13.05 8.24
C LYS A 81 16.78 13.38 7.43
N ASP A 82 16.98 12.72 6.29
CA ASP A 82 18.11 12.99 5.38
C ASP A 82 17.85 14.22 4.52
N THR A 83 18.25 15.38 5.02
CA THR A 83 18.08 16.68 4.34
C THR A 83 18.92 16.84 3.08
N THR A 84 19.86 15.93 2.79
CA THR A 84 20.67 15.98 1.57
C THR A 84 19.86 15.60 0.33
N CYS A 85 18.86 14.72 0.49
CA CYS A 85 18.07 14.20 -0.63
C CYS A 85 16.60 14.62 -0.58
N PHE A 86 16.09 15.01 0.58
CA PHE A 86 14.70 15.39 0.79
C PHE A 86 14.59 16.85 1.16
N SER A 87 13.76 17.56 0.42
CA SER A 87 13.43 18.95 0.66
C SER A 87 12.35 19.09 1.74
N GLU A 88 12.19 20.29 2.28
CA GLU A 88 11.09 20.62 3.19
C GLU A 88 9.72 20.32 2.54
N ARG A 89 9.60 20.52 1.22
CA ARG A 89 8.43 20.15 0.44
C ARG A 89 8.12 18.65 0.52
N ASP A 90 9.13 17.79 0.47
CA ASP A 90 8.95 16.33 0.56
C ASP A 90 8.46 15.92 1.95
N VAL A 91 8.99 16.55 3.00
CA VAL A 91 8.54 16.36 4.39
C VAL A 91 7.09 16.78 4.55
N VAL A 92 6.73 17.94 3.98
CA VAL A 92 5.36 18.47 4.01
C VAL A 92 4.39 17.56 3.23
N LEU A 93 4.78 17.09 2.05
CA LEU A 93 4.00 16.12 1.27
C LEU A 93 3.79 14.81 2.03
N TYR A 94 4.82 14.29 2.69
CA TYR A 94 4.71 13.11 3.53
C TYR A 94 3.77 13.36 4.71
N ARG A 95 3.90 14.48 5.42
CA ARG A 95 2.99 14.85 6.52
C ARG A 95 1.56 15.01 6.05
N ALA A 96 1.35 15.58 4.87
CA ALA A 96 0.03 15.68 4.24
C ALA A 96 -0.55 14.32 3.87
N TYR A 97 0.29 13.39 3.38
CA TYR A 97 -0.12 12.00 3.15
C TYR A 97 -0.46 11.27 4.45
N MET A 98 0.28 11.54 5.52
CA MET A 98 0.08 10.99 6.86
C MET A 98 -1.06 11.66 7.64
N LEU A 99 -1.50 12.84 7.17
CA LEU A 99 -2.37 13.75 7.92
C LEU A 99 -1.86 14.09 9.32
N ASP A 100 -0.54 14.04 9.46
CA ASP A 100 0.16 14.31 10.71
C ASP A 100 0.67 15.75 10.68
N PHE A 101 -0.17 16.66 11.19
CA PHE A 101 0.12 18.10 11.27
C PHE A 101 0.23 18.58 12.73
N PRO A 102 1.25 18.16 13.49
CA PRO A 102 1.43 18.66 14.85
C PRO A 102 1.89 20.12 14.79
N ARG A 103 1.07 21.02 15.38
CA ARG A 103 1.39 22.44 15.68
C ARG A 103 1.48 23.42 14.49
N HIS A 104 0.90 23.11 13.32
CA HIS A 104 0.76 24.11 12.26
C HIS A 104 -0.51 24.96 12.49
N PRO A 105 -0.50 26.29 12.33
CA PRO A 105 -1.72 27.12 12.40
C PRO A 105 -2.75 26.76 11.30
N LEU A 106 -2.31 26.04 10.26
CA LEU A 106 -3.17 25.47 9.23
C LEU A 106 -3.80 24.12 9.64
N ALA A 107 -3.37 23.48 10.74
CA ALA A 107 -3.84 22.14 11.11
C ALA A 107 -5.34 22.12 11.41
N ASP A 108 -5.87 23.16 12.07
CA ASP A 108 -7.29 23.23 12.42
C ASP A 108 -8.16 23.60 11.20
N SER A 109 -7.66 24.46 10.31
CA SER A 109 -8.36 24.84 9.08
C SER A 109 -8.31 23.76 7.99
N LEU A 110 -7.21 23.00 7.89
CA LEU A 110 -7.10 21.82 7.02
C LEU A 110 -7.98 20.67 7.54
N LYS A 111 -7.99 20.41 8.86
CA LYS A 111 -8.89 19.39 9.45
C LYS A 111 -10.36 19.66 9.17
N ALA A 112 -10.78 20.93 9.16
CA ALA A 112 -12.14 21.31 8.81
C ALA A 112 -12.49 21.09 7.33
N LEU A 113 -11.49 21.10 6.44
CA LEU A 113 -11.66 20.89 5.01
C LEU A 113 -11.69 19.39 4.63
N LEU A 114 -11.05 18.55 5.45
CA LEU A 114 -10.87 17.14 5.18
C LEU A 114 -12.16 16.34 5.45
N PRO A 115 -12.51 15.39 4.58
CA PRO A 115 -13.65 14.52 4.83
C PRO A 115 -13.34 13.60 6.03
N PRO A 116 -14.38 13.16 6.77
CA PRO A 116 -14.19 12.19 7.84
C PRO A 116 -13.56 10.92 7.26
N LEU A 117 -12.41 10.55 7.81
CA LEU A 117 -11.68 9.36 7.43
C LEU A 117 -12.14 8.15 8.22
N LEU A 118 -11.97 6.99 7.60
CA LEU A 118 -12.21 5.70 8.22
C LEU A 118 -11.05 5.37 9.15
N ASP A 119 -11.37 4.94 10.37
CA ASP A 119 -10.38 4.51 11.36
C ASP A 119 -9.99 3.04 11.10
N PRO A 120 -8.71 2.76 10.79
CA PRO A 120 -8.23 1.39 10.57
C PRO A 120 -8.43 0.48 11.78
N GLN A 121 -8.24 0.95 13.01
CA GLN A 121 -8.41 0.13 14.21
C GLN A 121 -9.88 -0.27 14.40
N LYS A 122 -10.79 0.70 14.22
CA LYS A 122 -12.22 0.44 14.22
C LYS A 122 -12.63 -0.54 13.12
N ALA A 123 -12.07 -0.41 11.92
CA ALA A 123 -12.34 -1.34 10.83
C ALA A 123 -11.90 -2.77 11.14
N LEU A 124 -10.76 -2.95 11.81
CA LEU A 124 -10.29 -4.27 12.25
C LEU A 124 -11.20 -4.86 13.34
N LEU A 125 -11.62 -4.06 14.32
CA LEU A 125 -12.58 -4.48 15.34
C LEU A 125 -13.91 -4.92 14.72
N ILE A 126 -14.42 -4.18 13.74
CA ILE A 126 -15.62 -4.55 12.99
C ILE A 126 -15.39 -5.84 12.20
N ASN A 127 -14.19 -6.04 11.65
CA ASN A 127 -13.84 -7.24 10.89
C ASN A 127 -13.73 -8.52 11.74
N LEU A 128 -13.91 -8.46 13.07
CA LEU A 128 -14.19 -9.64 13.89
C LEU A 128 -15.43 -10.39 13.37
N ILE A 129 -16.38 -9.67 12.75
CA ILE A 129 -17.40 -10.26 11.88
C ILE A 129 -16.80 -10.27 10.46
N PRO A 130 -16.44 -11.44 9.90
CA PRO A 130 -15.69 -11.47 8.66
C PRO A 130 -16.42 -10.79 7.50
N GLY A 131 -15.74 -9.86 6.85
CA GLY A 131 -16.29 -9.08 5.75
C GLY A 131 -17.02 -7.80 6.17
N ALA A 132 -17.35 -7.61 7.45
CA ALA A 132 -17.95 -6.36 7.93
C ALA A 132 -16.96 -5.19 7.88
N GLY A 133 -15.67 -5.43 8.10
CA GLY A 133 -14.62 -4.42 7.94
C GLY A 133 -14.51 -3.92 6.48
N LEU A 134 -14.65 -4.82 5.51
CA LEU A 134 -14.70 -4.46 4.08
C LEU A 134 -15.94 -3.65 3.73
N ALA A 135 -17.10 -3.98 4.31
CA ALA A 135 -18.31 -3.19 4.14
C ALA A 135 -18.15 -1.78 4.72
N TYR A 136 -17.54 -1.66 5.91
CA TYR A 136 -17.17 -0.38 6.51
C TYR A 136 -16.20 0.42 5.61
N ALA A 137 -15.28 -0.25 4.93
CA ALA A 137 -14.37 0.32 3.93
C ALA A 137 -15.04 0.68 2.59
N GLY A 138 -16.37 0.67 2.49
CA GLY A 138 -17.09 1.01 1.25
C GLY A 138 -17.10 -0.11 0.21
N ARG A 139 -16.76 -1.35 0.58
CA ARG A 139 -16.72 -2.53 -0.30
C ARG A 139 -17.70 -3.63 0.13
N PRO A 140 -19.02 -3.36 0.13
CA PRO A 140 -20.03 -4.28 0.66
C PRO A 140 -20.06 -5.63 -0.07
N TRP A 141 -19.88 -5.63 -1.40
CA TRP A 141 -19.88 -6.88 -2.19
C TRP A 141 -18.69 -7.79 -1.89
N GLN A 142 -17.50 -7.20 -1.70
CA GLN A 142 -16.32 -7.95 -1.27
C GLN A 142 -16.48 -8.45 0.17
N GLY A 143 -17.09 -7.63 1.04
CA GLY A 143 -17.49 -8.04 2.39
C GLY A 143 -18.39 -9.27 2.39
N LEU A 144 -19.47 -9.25 1.58
CA LEU A 144 -20.40 -10.37 1.48
C LEU A 144 -19.73 -11.66 0.98
N LYS A 145 -18.87 -11.56 -0.05
CA LYS A 145 -18.09 -12.72 -0.53
C LYS A 145 -17.18 -13.30 0.55
N THR A 146 -16.53 -12.43 1.32
CA THR A 146 -15.67 -12.84 2.43
C THR A 146 -16.47 -13.54 3.52
N PHE A 147 -17.62 -12.98 3.90
CA PHE A 147 -18.53 -13.58 4.86
C PHE A 147 -19.00 -14.98 4.41
N ALA A 148 -19.47 -15.09 3.15
CA ALA A 148 -19.91 -16.36 2.59
C ALA A 148 -18.80 -17.41 2.59
N ALA A 149 -17.57 -17.03 2.23
CA ALA A 149 -16.44 -17.94 2.18
C ALA A 149 -16.03 -18.44 3.57
N VAL A 150 -16.07 -17.58 4.59
CA VAL A 150 -15.87 -17.98 6.00
C VAL A 150 -16.96 -18.96 6.44
N ALA A 151 -18.22 -18.69 6.12
CA ALA A 151 -19.33 -19.56 6.49
C ALA A 151 -19.20 -20.96 5.87
N VAL A 152 -18.79 -21.05 4.59
CA VAL A 152 -18.51 -22.31 3.92
C VAL A 152 -17.35 -23.06 4.57
N GLY A 153 -16.26 -22.36 4.92
CA GLY A 153 -15.14 -22.99 5.62
C GLY A 153 -15.54 -23.58 6.97
N PHE A 154 -16.31 -22.83 7.77
CA PHE A 154 -16.82 -23.32 9.05
C PHE A 154 -17.78 -24.51 8.90
N ALA A 155 -18.64 -24.49 7.88
CA ALA A 155 -19.49 -25.62 7.53
C ALA A 155 -18.67 -26.86 7.13
N GLY A 156 -17.58 -26.67 6.37
CA GLY A 156 -16.65 -27.74 6.00
C GLY A 156 -15.96 -28.39 7.20
N ILE A 157 -15.47 -27.57 8.15
CA ILE A 157 -14.85 -28.04 9.40
C ILE A 157 -15.87 -28.87 10.20
N THR A 158 -17.05 -28.30 10.46
CA THR A 158 -18.09 -28.95 11.29
C THR A 158 -18.60 -30.25 10.67
N TYR A 159 -18.79 -30.28 9.36
CA TYR A 159 -19.16 -31.49 8.63
C TYR A 159 -18.09 -32.59 8.78
N SER A 160 -16.82 -32.24 8.56
CA SER A 160 -15.70 -33.17 8.62
C SER A 160 -15.52 -33.76 10.03
N LEU A 161 -15.65 -32.92 11.07
CA LEU A 161 -15.63 -33.36 12.46
C LEU A 161 -16.77 -34.33 12.78
N LYS A 162 -17.99 -34.04 12.31
CA LYS A 162 -19.16 -34.92 12.51
C LYS A 162 -18.99 -36.28 11.83
N LYS A 163 -18.26 -36.34 10.71
CA LYS A 163 -17.93 -37.58 9.99
C LYS A 163 -16.67 -38.28 10.49
N ARG A 164 -15.98 -37.72 11.51
CA ARG A 164 -14.68 -38.20 12.02
C ARG A 164 -13.55 -38.16 10.97
N HIS A 165 -13.67 -37.29 9.96
CA HIS A 165 -12.62 -37.03 8.99
C HIS A 165 -11.69 -35.94 9.52
N TYR A 166 -10.82 -36.30 10.46
CA TYR A 166 -9.99 -35.33 11.17
C TYR A 166 -8.95 -34.64 10.28
N VAL A 167 -8.41 -35.35 9.29
CA VAL A 167 -7.48 -34.78 8.31
C VAL A 167 -8.18 -33.71 7.46
N ASP A 168 -9.38 -34.00 6.97
CA ASP A 168 -10.19 -33.04 6.21
C ASP A 168 -10.53 -31.81 7.06
N ALA A 169 -10.92 -32.02 8.33
CA ALA A 169 -11.18 -30.92 9.26
C ALA A 169 -9.95 -30.04 9.49
N ALA A 170 -8.76 -30.63 9.59
CA ALA A 170 -7.51 -29.88 9.73
C ALA A 170 -7.18 -29.08 8.46
N ILE A 171 -7.36 -29.67 7.26
CA ILE A 171 -7.18 -28.97 5.98
C ILE A 171 -8.13 -27.77 5.90
N TRP A 172 -9.41 -27.97 6.24
CA TRP A 172 -10.39 -26.89 6.28
C TRP A 172 -9.99 -25.79 7.26
N TYR A 173 -9.51 -26.15 8.45
CA TYR A 173 -9.06 -25.19 9.45
C TYR A 173 -7.88 -24.35 8.97
N PHE A 174 -6.81 -24.98 8.46
CA PHE A 174 -5.64 -24.27 7.95
C PHE A 174 -5.96 -23.38 6.75
N PHE A 175 -6.82 -23.86 5.84
CA PHE A 175 -7.29 -23.06 4.72
C PHE A 175 -8.14 -21.87 5.20
N TRP A 176 -9.02 -22.09 6.16
CA TRP A 176 -9.91 -21.07 6.71
C TRP A 176 -9.14 -19.95 7.42
N GLU A 177 -8.19 -20.31 8.28
CA GLU A 177 -7.38 -19.36 9.06
C GLU A 177 -6.50 -18.50 8.15
N ASN A 178 -5.71 -19.12 7.27
CA ASN A 178 -4.77 -18.40 6.42
C ASN A 178 -5.48 -17.55 5.35
N ARG A 179 -6.48 -18.11 4.68
CA ARG A 179 -7.11 -17.47 3.52
C ARG A 179 -8.11 -16.40 3.92
N PHE A 180 -8.95 -16.70 4.92
CA PHE A 180 -10.12 -15.89 5.20
C PHE A 180 -10.00 -15.11 6.51
N LEU A 181 -9.42 -15.69 7.56
CA LEU A 181 -9.20 -14.93 8.79
C LEU A 181 -8.11 -13.89 8.55
N ILE A 182 -6.85 -14.30 8.45
CA ILE A 182 -5.70 -13.39 8.30
C ILE A 182 -5.83 -12.54 7.04
N GLY A 183 -6.21 -13.17 5.92
CA GLY A 183 -6.44 -12.48 4.66
C GLY A 183 -7.51 -11.39 4.73
N SER A 184 -8.60 -11.57 5.48
CA SER A 184 -9.65 -10.55 5.58
C SER A 184 -9.21 -9.31 6.38
N PHE A 185 -8.37 -9.48 7.40
CA PHE A 185 -7.79 -8.35 8.14
C PHE A 185 -6.88 -7.51 7.24
N GLN A 186 -5.99 -8.16 6.48
CA GLN A 186 -5.13 -7.47 5.52
C GLN A 186 -5.93 -6.76 4.42
N ASN A 187 -6.94 -7.44 3.86
CA ASN A 187 -7.80 -6.87 2.84
C ASN A 187 -8.61 -5.69 3.38
N THR A 188 -9.12 -5.78 4.60
CA THR A 188 -9.84 -4.69 5.27
C THR A 188 -8.95 -3.48 5.46
N LEU A 189 -7.73 -3.65 5.99
CA LEU A 189 -6.77 -2.55 6.12
C LEU A 189 -6.50 -1.91 4.76
N SER A 190 -6.15 -2.71 3.75
CA SER A 190 -5.86 -2.18 2.41
C SER A 190 -7.04 -1.40 1.83
N ALA A 191 -8.27 -1.89 2.01
CA ALA A 191 -9.49 -1.24 1.53
C ALA A 191 -9.79 0.07 2.27
N VAL A 192 -9.61 0.11 3.60
CA VAL A 192 -9.76 1.34 4.40
C VAL A 192 -8.78 2.39 3.93
N TRP A 193 -7.52 2.01 3.75
CA TRP A 193 -6.47 2.91 3.28
C TRP A 193 -6.72 3.39 1.85
N GLU A 194 -7.20 2.52 0.97
CA GLU A 194 -7.57 2.89 -0.40
C GLU A 194 -8.75 3.86 -0.42
N GLU A 195 -9.78 3.63 0.38
CA GLU A 195 -10.94 4.51 0.48
C GLU A 195 -10.57 5.87 1.11
N ASN A 196 -9.72 5.88 2.15
CA ASN A 196 -9.18 7.12 2.70
C ASN A 196 -8.37 7.89 1.66
N ARG A 197 -7.49 7.23 0.89
CA ARG A 197 -6.78 7.86 -0.24
C ARG A 197 -7.75 8.41 -1.28
N ARG A 198 -8.82 7.68 -1.61
CA ARG A 198 -9.86 8.13 -2.55
C ARG A 198 -10.55 9.40 -2.05
N ARG A 199 -10.90 9.45 -0.76
CA ARG A 199 -11.53 10.61 -0.12
C ARG A 199 -10.60 11.82 -0.06
N LEU A 200 -9.31 11.61 0.15
CA LEU A 200 -8.31 12.67 0.22
C LEU A 200 -7.87 13.21 -1.14
N ARG A 201 -7.95 12.38 -2.20
CA ARG A 201 -7.49 12.72 -3.54
C ARG A 201 -7.92 14.10 -4.05
N PRO A 202 -9.21 14.49 -3.97
CA PRO A 202 -9.65 15.80 -4.46
C PRO A 202 -9.12 16.98 -3.63
N TYR A 203 -8.68 16.74 -2.40
CA TYR A 203 -8.20 17.78 -1.50
C TYR A 203 -6.70 18.01 -1.60
N PHE A 204 -5.91 17.07 -2.15
CA PHE A 204 -4.45 17.24 -2.24
C PHE A 204 -4.01 18.51 -2.97
N ALA A 205 -4.71 18.91 -4.04
CA ALA A 205 -4.39 20.15 -4.76
C ALA A 205 -4.59 21.40 -3.88
N GLU A 206 -5.64 21.43 -3.08
CA GLU A 206 -5.94 22.54 -2.17
C GLU A 206 -5.02 22.55 -0.94
N ILE A 207 -4.69 21.36 -0.42
CA ILE A 207 -3.71 21.19 0.66
C ILE A 207 -2.35 21.73 0.19
N LEU A 208 -1.90 21.32 -1.00
CA LEU A 208 -0.66 21.80 -1.62
C LEU A 208 -0.66 23.32 -1.82
N ARG A 209 -1.73 23.88 -2.40
CA ARG A 209 -1.87 25.32 -2.62
C ARG A 209 -1.73 26.11 -1.31
N ARG A 210 -2.42 25.68 -0.24
CA ARG A 210 -2.36 26.37 1.07
C ARG A 210 -1.01 26.24 1.77
N LEU A 211 -0.27 25.17 1.49
CA LEU A 211 1.08 24.97 2.01
C LEU A 211 2.14 25.76 1.22
N GLU A 212 1.85 26.16 -0.02
CA GLU A 212 2.71 27.05 -0.83
C GLU A 212 2.44 28.54 -0.55
N GLU A 213 1.26 28.88 0.00
CA GLU A 213 0.84 30.26 0.32
C GLU A 213 1.17 30.72 1.75
N GLY A 214 1.51 29.81 2.67
CA GLY A 214 1.78 30.09 4.08
C GLY A 214 3.20 29.75 4.49
#